data_AF-A0A2S1JQ49-F1
#
_entry.id   AF-A0A2S1JQ49-F1
#
_cell.length_a   1.000
_cell.length_b   1.000
_cell.length_c   1.000
_cell.angle_alpha   90.00
_cell.angle_beta   90.00
_cell.angle_gamma   90.00
#
_symmetry.space_group_name_H-M   'P 1'
#
loop_
_entity.id
_entity.type
_entity.pdbx_description
1 polymer ?
#
loop_
_entity_poly.entity_id
_entity_poly.type
_entity_poly.pdbx_seq_one_letter_code
_entity_poly.pdbx_strand_id
1 'polypeptide(L)'
;MDDDLCYESDLMELSPQDLEEYYGPFDDIDRPDSYGDSLLLAACKNRNLAHVKYYLMKGANSDLRNDCGDTPLLEVIDSAEDDEEVAIPIIQTLIDAGANLEVRGYMDKTPFLKACSRNSISVLKLLVESGCNTKAVVSEYGEDLNGLWFANCFGLNNDLKEYIGNAVKNS
;
A
#
# COMPACT_ATOMS: atom_id res chain seq x y z
N MET A 1 -9.99 -30.00 10.12
CA MET A 1 -8.66 -29.45 9.84
C MET A 1 -9.01 -28.19 9.12
N ASP A 2 -9.20 -27.12 9.90
CA ASP A 2 -9.44 -25.81 9.32
C ASP A 2 -8.11 -25.46 8.65
N ASP A 3 -8.04 -25.67 7.34
CA ASP A 3 -6.91 -25.17 6.56
C ASP A 3 -6.98 -23.65 6.71
N ASP A 4 -6.00 -23.07 7.42
CA ASP A 4 -5.88 -21.64 7.57
C ASP A 4 -5.88 -21.02 6.16
N LEU A 5 -6.95 -20.32 5.82
CA LEU A 5 -7.05 -19.60 4.55
C LEU A 5 -5.88 -18.61 4.51
N CYS A 6 -5.01 -18.76 3.52
CA CYS A 6 -3.84 -17.91 3.31
C CYS A 6 -3.72 -17.64 1.81
N TYR A 7 -4.09 -16.43 1.39
CA TYR A 7 -4.09 -16.09 -0.03
C TYR A 7 -2.67 -15.95 -0.60
N GLU A 8 -1.71 -15.56 0.24
CA GLU A 8 -0.34 -15.28 -0.19
C GLU A 8 0.32 -16.50 -0.85
N SER A 9 0.19 -17.70 -0.26
CA SER A 9 0.72 -18.93 -0.85
C SER A 9 -0.01 -19.33 -2.14
N ASP A 10 -1.33 -19.22 -2.13
CA ASP A 10 -2.15 -19.72 -3.23
C ASP A 10 -1.98 -18.88 -4.50
N LEU A 11 -1.79 -17.56 -4.33
CA LEU A 11 -1.50 -16.62 -5.42
C LEU A 11 -0.15 -16.87 -6.13
N MET A 12 0.76 -17.63 -5.52
CA MET A 12 2.03 -18.01 -6.17
C MET A 12 1.86 -19.21 -7.10
N GLU A 13 0.89 -20.07 -6.83
CA GLU A 13 0.69 -21.34 -7.54
C GLU A 13 -0.46 -21.30 -8.54
N LEU A 14 -1.46 -20.45 -8.29
CA LEU A 14 -2.73 -20.44 -9.00
C LEU A 14 -2.90 -19.20 -9.87
N SER A 15 -3.60 -19.35 -10.99
CA SER A 15 -4.03 -18.21 -11.81
C SER A 15 -5.23 -17.50 -11.17
N PRO A 16 -5.54 -16.24 -11.54
CA PRO A 16 -6.73 -15.56 -11.04
C PRO A 16 -8.02 -16.34 -11.30
N GLN A 17 -8.09 -17.10 -12.40
CA GLN A 17 -9.24 -17.96 -12.72
C GLN A 17 -9.34 -19.18 -11.80
N ASP A 18 -8.21 -19.83 -11.48
CA ASP A 18 -8.21 -20.99 -10.58
C ASP A 18 -8.62 -20.57 -9.16
N LEU A 19 -8.19 -19.38 -8.73
CA LEU A 19 -8.59 -18.79 -7.44
C LEU A 19 -10.08 -18.45 -7.42
N GLU A 20 -10.67 -18.01 -8.54
CA GLU A 20 -12.13 -17.84 -8.63
C GLU A 20 -12.86 -19.18 -8.59
N GLU A 21 -12.32 -20.26 -9.15
CA GLU A 21 -12.97 -21.57 -9.01
C GLU A 21 -12.92 -22.07 -7.56
N TYR A 22 -11.80 -21.84 -6.88
CA TYR A 22 -11.58 -22.27 -5.51
C TYR A 22 -12.33 -21.42 -4.48
N TYR A 23 -12.29 -20.09 -4.62
CA TYR A 23 -12.87 -19.11 -3.69
C TYR A 23 -14.21 -18.51 -4.15
N GLY A 24 -14.55 -18.62 -5.43
CA GLY A 24 -15.79 -18.13 -6.01
C GLY A 24 -17.10 -18.72 -5.50
N PRO A 25 -17.20 -19.88 -4.80
CA PRO A 25 -18.46 -20.21 -4.12
C PRO A 25 -18.87 -19.19 -3.05
N PHE A 26 -18.00 -18.24 -2.66
CA PHE A 26 -18.30 -17.20 -1.68
C PHE A 26 -18.70 -15.84 -2.27
N ASP A 27 -18.53 -15.62 -3.58
CA ASP A 27 -18.91 -14.42 -4.35
C ASP A 27 -18.51 -13.05 -3.73
N ASP A 28 -17.63 -13.07 -2.73
CA ASP A 28 -17.13 -11.91 -2.01
C ASP A 28 -15.64 -11.76 -2.30
N ILE A 29 -15.34 -10.90 -3.27
CA ILE A 29 -13.98 -10.59 -3.73
C ILE A 29 -13.12 -9.92 -2.62
N ASP A 30 -13.80 -9.37 -1.62
CA ASP A 30 -13.23 -8.60 -0.51
C ASP A 30 -13.12 -9.44 0.78
N ARG A 31 -13.48 -10.72 0.72
CA ARG A 31 -13.37 -11.63 1.85
C ARG A 31 -11.93 -11.66 2.36
N PRO A 32 -11.70 -11.45 3.67
CA PRO A 32 -10.37 -11.59 4.25
C PRO A 32 -10.00 -13.05 4.47
N ASP A 33 -8.71 -13.34 4.38
CA ASP A 33 -8.11 -14.59 4.85
C ASP A 33 -7.84 -14.59 6.36
N SER A 34 -7.06 -15.55 6.85
CA SER A 34 -6.74 -15.70 8.29
C SER A 34 -5.85 -14.58 8.85
N TYR A 35 -5.26 -13.75 7.99
CA TYR A 35 -4.44 -12.59 8.35
C TYR A 35 -5.18 -11.25 8.13
N GLY A 36 -6.45 -11.33 7.75
CA GLY A 36 -7.24 -10.15 7.36
C GLY A 36 -6.93 -9.66 5.94
N ASP A 37 -6.11 -10.37 5.17
CA ASP A 37 -5.75 -9.93 3.82
C ASP A 37 -6.88 -10.23 2.85
N SER A 38 -7.27 -9.24 2.05
CA SER A 38 -8.08 -9.50 0.85
C SER A 38 -7.22 -10.08 -0.26
N LEU A 39 -7.84 -10.71 -1.27
CA LEU A 39 -7.13 -11.19 -2.46
C LEU A 39 -6.30 -10.09 -3.14
N LEU A 40 -6.82 -8.86 -3.16
CA LEU A 40 -6.10 -7.70 -3.67
C LEU A 40 -4.85 -7.37 -2.84
N LEU A 41 -4.96 -7.41 -1.52
CA LEU A 41 -3.86 -7.11 -0.61
C LEU A 41 -2.77 -8.20 -0.71
N ALA A 42 -3.15 -9.47 -0.71
CA ALA A 42 -2.21 -10.57 -0.89
C ALA A 42 -1.52 -10.53 -2.28
N ALA A 43 -2.24 -10.11 -3.34
CA ALA A 43 -1.63 -9.87 -4.66
C ALA A 43 -0.59 -8.74 -4.64
N CYS A 44 -0.83 -7.72 -3.81
CA CYS A 44 0.12 -6.63 -3.59
C CYS A 44 1.37 -7.08 -2.81
N LYS A 45 1.22 -7.91 -1.77
CA LYS A 45 2.34 -8.54 -1.04
C LYS A 45 3.23 -9.37 -1.96
N ASN A 46 2.59 -10.17 -2.83
CA ASN A 46 3.29 -10.96 -3.84
C ASN A 46 3.85 -10.14 -5.01
N ARG A 47 3.62 -8.83 -5.03
CA ARG A 47 4.07 -7.90 -6.08
C ARG A 47 3.62 -8.35 -7.47
N ASN A 48 2.44 -8.98 -7.55
CA ASN A 48 1.93 -9.60 -8.76
C ASN A 48 0.95 -8.66 -9.47
N LEU A 49 1.48 -7.83 -10.37
CA LEU A 49 0.69 -6.83 -11.10
C LEU A 49 -0.49 -7.42 -11.88
N ALA A 50 -0.37 -8.65 -12.40
CA ALA A 50 -1.44 -9.30 -13.15
C ALA A 50 -2.65 -9.60 -12.25
N HIS A 51 -2.40 -10.13 -11.05
CA HIS A 51 -3.44 -10.38 -10.05
C HIS A 51 -4.05 -9.07 -9.55
N VAL A 52 -3.23 -8.06 -9.25
CA VAL A 52 -3.72 -6.73 -8.83
C VAL A 52 -4.70 -6.15 -9.85
N LYS A 53 -4.33 -6.12 -11.14
CA LYS A 53 -5.20 -5.62 -12.21
C LYS A 53 -6.49 -6.43 -12.31
N TYR A 54 -6.39 -7.75 -12.16
CA TYR A 54 -7.55 -8.63 -12.24
C TYR A 54 -8.57 -8.34 -11.13
N TYR A 55 -8.13 -8.29 -9.88
CA TYR A 55 -9.02 -8.05 -8.74
C TYR A 55 -9.63 -6.66 -8.76
N LEU A 56 -8.85 -5.62 -9.13
CA LEU A 56 -9.40 -4.27 -9.33
C LEU A 56 -10.45 -4.22 -10.44
N MET A 57 -10.22 -4.93 -11.56
CA MET A 57 -11.21 -5.04 -12.65
C MET A 57 -12.51 -5.73 -12.19
N LYS A 58 -12.43 -6.65 -11.22
CA LYS A 58 -13.58 -7.31 -10.60
C LYS A 58 -14.27 -6.46 -9.53
N GLY A 59 -13.73 -5.28 -9.21
CA GLY A 59 -14.31 -4.35 -8.25
C GLY A 59 -13.85 -4.57 -6.81
N ALA A 60 -12.71 -5.22 -6.60
CA ALA A 60 -12.11 -5.35 -5.27
C ALA A 60 -11.84 -3.98 -4.65
N ASN A 61 -12.11 -3.86 -3.36
CA ASN A 61 -11.93 -2.63 -2.60
C ASN A 61 -10.45 -2.46 -2.22
N SER A 62 -9.82 -1.39 -2.72
CA SER A 62 -8.42 -1.05 -2.50
C SER A 62 -8.12 -0.41 -1.14
N ASP A 63 -9.13 -0.11 -0.34
CA ASP A 63 -9.01 0.55 0.97
C ASP A 63 -9.20 -0.39 2.16
N LEU A 64 -9.41 -1.70 1.90
CA LEU A 64 -9.52 -2.70 2.95
C LEU A 64 -8.19 -2.85 3.69
N ARG A 65 -8.28 -3.00 5.01
CA ARG A 65 -7.12 -3.14 5.90
C ARG A 65 -7.04 -4.56 6.40
N ASN A 66 -5.82 -5.10 6.45
CA ASN A 66 -5.56 -6.36 7.14
C ASN A 66 -5.44 -6.18 8.66
N ASP A 67 -5.13 -7.27 9.36
CA ASP A 67 -4.99 -7.27 10.82
C ASP A 67 -3.80 -6.42 11.30
N CYS A 68 -2.82 -6.16 10.45
CA CYS A 68 -1.73 -5.20 10.71
C CYS A 68 -2.18 -3.74 10.55
N GLY A 69 -3.37 -3.51 9.99
CA GLY A 69 -3.96 -2.20 9.72
C GLY A 69 -3.54 -1.60 8.37
N ASP A 70 -2.76 -2.30 7.55
CA ASP A 70 -2.27 -1.77 6.27
C ASP A 70 -3.25 -2.08 5.14
N THR A 71 -3.40 -1.11 4.23
CA THR A 71 -4.15 -1.25 2.96
C THR A 71 -3.24 -1.80 1.85
N PRO A 72 -3.78 -2.34 0.74
CA PRO A 72 -3.02 -2.68 -0.46
C PRO A 72 -1.99 -1.61 -0.87
N LEU A 73 -2.37 -0.33 -0.87
CA LEU A 73 -1.45 0.76 -1.22
C LEU A 73 -0.30 0.93 -0.22
N LEU A 74 -0.61 0.90 1.07
CA LEU A 74 0.39 1.02 2.15
C LEU A 74 1.39 -0.14 2.15
N GLU A 75 0.93 -1.36 1.87
CA GLU A 75 1.76 -2.56 1.79
C GLU A 75 2.80 -2.44 0.66
N VAL A 76 2.38 -2.00 -0.53
CA VAL A 76 3.28 -1.83 -1.68
C VAL A 76 4.26 -0.70 -1.44
N ILE A 77 3.83 0.40 -0.79
CA ILE A 77 4.74 1.48 -0.39
C ILE A 77 5.78 0.97 0.60
N ASP A 78 5.40 0.11 1.54
CA ASP A 78 6.32 -0.42 2.56
C ASP A 78 7.45 -1.24 1.95
N SER A 79 7.12 -2.06 0.94
CA SER A 79 8.04 -2.95 0.22
C SER A 79 8.60 -2.35 -1.08
N ALA A 80 8.36 -1.06 -1.36
CA ALA A 80 8.75 -0.44 -2.62
C ALA A 80 10.27 -0.34 -2.80
N GLU A 81 11.02 -0.15 -1.71
CA GLU A 81 12.48 0.01 -1.73
C GLU A 81 13.22 -1.25 -2.21
N ASP A 82 12.60 -2.43 -2.04
CA ASP A 82 13.21 -3.71 -2.43
C ASP A 82 13.29 -3.85 -3.97
N ASP A 83 12.32 -3.31 -4.70
CA ASP A 83 12.28 -3.32 -6.17
C ASP A 83 11.21 -2.33 -6.69
N GLU A 84 11.66 -1.11 -6.97
CA GLU A 84 10.80 -0.02 -7.44
C GLU A 84 10.19 -0.29 -8.82
N GLU A 85 10.85 -1.09 -9.67
CA GLU A 85 10.39 -1.35 -11.04
C GLU A 85 9.06 -2.10 -11.06
N VAL A 86 8.83 -2.96 -10.05
CA VAL A 86 7.56 -3.67 -9.88
C VAL A 86 6.59 -2.89 -8.99
N ALA A 87 7.06 -2.20 -7.96
CA ALA A 87 6.20 -1.46 -7.03
C ALA A 87 5.51 -0.24 -7.70
N ILE A 88 6.24 0.55 -8.50
CA ILE A 88 5.71 1.76 -9.15
C ILE A 88 4.47 1.45 -10.02
N PRO A 89 4.49 0.45 -10.93
CA PRO A 89 3.30 0.09 -11.70
C PRO A 89 2.10 -0.34 -10.85
N ILE A 90 2.35 -1.03 -9.73
CA ILE A 90 1.28 -1.48 -8.83
C ILE A 90 0.67 -0.27 -8.10
N ILE A 91 1.49 0.62 -7.56
CA ILE A 91 1.05 1.86 -6.92
C ILE A 91 0.23 2.69 -7.89
N GLN A 92 0.73 2.91 -9.12
CA GLN A 92 -0.01 3.63 -10.15
C GLN A 92 -1.36 2.97 -10.44
N THR A 93 -1.39 1.64 -10.58
CA THR A 93 -2.64 0.91 -10.85
C THR A 93 -3.66 1.07 -9.71
N LEU A 94 -3.22 1.05 -8.45
CA LEU A 94 -4.08 1.26 -7.28
C LEU A 94 -4.63 2.70 -7.25
N ILE A 95 -3.78 3.69 -7.53
CA ILE A 95 -4.16 5.10 -7.59
C ILE A 95 -5.17 5.33 -8.73
N ASP A 96 -4.91 4.78 -9.91
CA ASP A 96 -5.79 4.88 -11.08
C ASP A 96 -7.15 4.22 -10.83
N ALA A 97 -7.18 3.17 -9.98
CA ALA A 97 -8.40 2.51 -9.52
C ALA A 97 -9.12 3.28 -8.39
N GLY A 98 -8.59 4.42 -7.94
CA GLY A 98 -9.23 5.28 -6.95
C GLY A 98 -8.90 4.93 -5.49
N ALA A 99 -7.79 4.25 -5.23
CA ALA A 99 -7.32 4.01 -3.86
C ALA A 99 -7.20 5.33 -3.08
N ASN A 100 -7.66 5.33 -1.83
CA ASN A 100 -7.68 6.52 -1.01
C ASN A 100 -6.29 6.82 -0.42
N LEU A 101 -5.73 7.97 -0.83
CA LEU A 101 -4.40 8.43 -0.44
C LEU A 101 -4.29 8.92 1.02
N GLU A 102 -5.41 8.96 1.75
CA GLU A 102 -5.49 9.47 3.11
C GLU A 102 -5.85 8.39 4.14
N VAL A 103 -5.93 7.12 3.72
CA VAL A 103 -6.16 6.03 4.67
C VAL A 103 -5.01 5.94 5.64
N ARG A 104 -5.33 5.82 6.93
CA ARG A 104 -4.35 5.64 7.99
C ARG A 104 -4.22 4.16 8.31
N GLY A 105 -3.03 3.62 8.11
CA GLY A 105 -2.71 2.25 8.45
C GLY A 105 -1.91 2.13 9.73
N TYR A 106 -0.92 1.24 9.75
CA TYR A 106 -0.11 1.00 10.93
C TYR A 106 0.59 2.29 11.43
N MET A 107 0.58 2.51 12.75
CA MET A 107 1.06 3.75 13.39
C MET A 107 0.36 5.03 12.91
N ASP A 108 -0.88 4.92 12.45
CA ASP A 108 -1.70 6.06 12.00
C ASP A 108 -1.09 6.81 10.80
N LYS A 109 -0.21 6.14 10.04
CA LYS A 109 0.50 6.72 8.89
C LYS A 109 -0.39 6.71 7.65
N THR A 110 -0.45 7.86 6.97
CA THR A 110 -0.97 7.94 5.59
C THR A 110 0.05 7.39 4.58
N PRO A 111 -0.37 7.05 3.35
CA PRO A 111 0.53 6.72 2.25
C PRO A 111 1.73 7.66 2.11
N PHE A 112 1.51 8.98 2.21
CA PHE A 112 2.58 9.97 2.19
C PHE A 112 3.57 9.78 3.35
N LEU A 113 3.08 9.64 4.58
CA LEU A 113 3.94 9.47 5.76
C LEU A 113 4.70 8.13 5.76
N LYS A 114 4.06 7.06 5.26
CA LYS A 114 4.70 5.76 5.06
C LYS A 114 5.83 5.88 4.03
N ALA A 115 5.60 6.55 2.90
CA ALA A 115 6.64 6.81 1.90
C ALA A 115 7.77 7.70 2.43
N CYS A 116 7.49 8.65 3.33
CA CYS A 116 8.53 9.43 4.03
C CYS A 116 9.39 8.60 5.01
N SER A 117 9.04 7.34 5.27
CA SER A 117 9.85 6.39 6.04
C SER A 117 10.56 5.35 5.17
N ARG A 118 10.52 5.53 3.84
CA ARG A 118 11.16 4.66 2.85
C ARG A 118 12.07 5.49 1.95
N ASN A 119 13.16 4.92 1.45
CA ASN A 119 14.14 5.69 0.69
C ASN A 119 13.80 5.86 -0.80
N SER A 120 12.51 5.82 -1.16
CA SER A 120 12.04 5.89 -2.54
C SER A 120 11.51 7.27 -2.91
N ILE A 121 12.34 8.05 -3.62
CA ILE A 121 11.92 9.35 -4.17
C ILE A 121 10.84 9.17 -5.25
N SER A 122 10.93 8.10 -6.04
CA SER A 122 10.00 7.79 -7.13
C SER A 122 8.58 7.63 -6.61
N VAL A 123 8.40 6.85 -5.54
CA VAL A 123 7.10 6.68 -4.87
C VAL A 123 6.60 7.99 -4.27
N LEU A 124 7.47 8.77 -3.63
CA LEU A 124 7.06 10.05 -3.06
C LEU A 124 6.54 11.01 -4.13
N LYS A 125 7.25 11.12 -5.27
CA LYS A 125 6.83 11.94 -6.41
C LYS A 125 5.47 11.52 -6.93
N LEU A 126 5.27 10.22 -7.14
CA LEU A 126 4.02 9.68 -7.62
C LEU A 126 2.83 10.03 -6.70
N LEU A 127 2.99 9.89 -5.37
CA LEU A 127 1.95 10.24 -4.41
C LEU A 127 1.64 11.75 -4.40
N VAL A 128 2.68 12.60 -4.46
CA VAL A 128 2.52 14.07 -4.48
C VAL A 128 1.83 14.51 -5.76
N GLU A 129 2.23 13.98 -6.92
CA GLU A 129 1.61 14.25 -8.22
C GLU A 129 0.14 13.77 -8.27
N SER A 130 -0.19 12.72 -7.51
CA SER A 130 -1.55 12.20 -7.36
C SER A 130 -2.40 13.00 -6.37
N GLY A 131 -1.86 14.05 -5.75
CA GLY A 131 -2.61 14.98 -4.91
C GLY A 131 -2.81 14.55 -3.45
N CYS A 132 -1.95 13.69 -2.91
CA CYS A 132 -1.99 13.34 -1.48
C CYS A 132 -1.72 14.56 -0.57
N ASN A 133 -2.20 14.51 0.67
CA ASN A 133 -1.94 15.53 1.68
C ASN A 133 -0.50 15.42 2.21
N THR A 134 0.38 16.28 1.69
CA THR A 134 1.79 16.35 2.13
C THR A 134 1.98 16.94 3.53
N LYS A 135 0.94 17.54 4.13
CA LYS A 135 0.96 18.11 5.48
C LYS A 135 0.41 17.16 6.55
N ALA A 136 0.18 15.90 6.19
CA ALA A 136 -0.25 14.89 7.14
C ALA A 136 0.74 14.79 8.32
N VAL A 137 0.20 14.58 9.52
CA VAL A 137 0.97 14.34 10.74
C VAL A 137 0.37 13.18 11.53
N VAL A 138 1.21 12.51 12.30
CA VAL A 138 0.82 11.57 13.36
C VAL A 138 1.02 12.27 14.69
N SER A 139 0.01 12.26 15.57
CA SER A 139 0.17 12.81 16.91
C SER A 139 0.58 11.70 17.86
N GLU A 140 1.81 11.75 18.37
CA GLU A 140 2.34 10.76 19.31
C GLU A 140 3.00 11.47 20.48
N TYR A 141 2.68 11.07 21.72
CA TYR A 141 3.20 11.68 22.96
C TYR A 141 3.01 13.22 23.07
N GLY A 142 2.05 13.79 22.34
CA GLY A 142 1.81 15.24 22.32
C GLY A 142 2.68 16.02 21.34
N GLU A 143 3.44 15.34 20.48
CA GLU A 143 4.18 15.93 19.37
C GLU A 143 3.54 15.52 18.02
N ASP A 144 3.55 16.45 17.07
CA ASP A 144 3.08 16.19 15.70
C ASP A 144 4.25 15.75 14.82
N LEU A 145 4.26 14.46 14.48
CA LEU A 145 5.27 13.82 13.66
C LEU A 145 4.91 13.95 12.18
N ASN A 146 5.61 14.83 11.47
CA ASN A 146 5.42 15.04 10.03
C ASN A 146 6.35 14.17 9.16
N GLY A 147 6.19 14.22 7.84
CA GLY A 147 7.03 13.45 6.91
C GLY A 147 8.54 13.73 7.05
N LEU A 148 8.93 14.96 7.37
CA LEU A 148 10.34 15.31 7.57
C LEU A 148 10.91 14.71 8.86
N TRP A 149 10.09 14.58 9.91
CA TRP A 149 10.47 13.85 11.12
C TRP A 149 10.81 12.40 10.81
N PHE A 150 9.92 11.69 10.08
CA PHE A 150 10.17 10.32 9.66
C PHE A 150 11.44 10.20 8.81
N ALA A 151 11.60 11.06 7.81
CA ALA A 151 12.77 11.01 6.94
C ALA A 151 14.10 11.23 7.69
N ASN A 152 14.09 12.02 8.76
CA ASN A 152 15.25 12.20 9.63
C ASN A 152 15.49 10.99 10.54
N CYS A 153 14.45 10.43 11.15
CA CYS A 153 14.54 9.26 12.02
C CYS A 153 15.10 8.03 11.31
N PHE A 154 14.70 7.78 10.05
CA PHE A 154 15.16 6.64 9.26
C PHE A 154 16.47 6.90 8.50
N GLY A 155 17.07 8.08 8.65
CA GLY A 155 18.37 8.38 8.03
C GLY A 155 18.32 8.45 6.51
N LEU A 156 17.20 8.88 5.92
CA LEU A 156 17.01 8.90 4.47
C LEU A 156 17.97 9.87 3.75
N ASN A 157 18.08 9.69 2.42
CA ASN A 157 18.92 10.52 1.55
C ASN A 157 18.57 12.01 1.65
N ASN A 158 19.58 12.88 1.52
CA ASN A 158 19.40 14.33 1.61
C ASN A 158 18.45 14.87 0.52
N ASP A 159 18.55 14.34 -0.70
CA ASP A 159 17.69 14.72 -1.82
C ASP A 159 16.21 14.43 -1.52
N LEU A 160 15.93 13.32 -0.85
CA LEU A 160 14.58 12.93 -0.45
C LEU A 160 14.05 13.87 0.64
N LYS A 161 14.87 14.19 1.64
CA LYS A 161 14.53 15.15 2.71
C LYS A 161 14.24 16.55 2.14
N GLU A 162 15.05 17.00 1.18
CA GLU A 162 14.83 18.26 0.49
C GLU A 162 13.51 18.23 -0.29
N TYR A 163 13.24 17.15 -1.01
CA TYR A 163 11.99 16.97 -1.73
C TYR A 163 10.76 17.00 -0.82
N ILE A 164 10.77 16.27 0.31
CA ILE A 164 9.70 16.34 1.34
C ILE A 164 9.53 17.78 1.82
N GLY A 165 10.63 18.45 2.18
CA GLY A 165 10.60 19.83 2.67
C GLY A 165 9.98 20.81 1.67
N ASN A 166 10.20 20.59 0.37
CA ASN A 166 9.61 21.39 -0.70
C ASN A 166 8.14 21.01 -0.96
N ALA A 167 7.80 19.72 -0.92
CA ALA A 167 6.44 19.22 -1.11
C ALA A 167 5.47 19.70 -0.01
N VAL A 168 5.95 19.85 1.23
CA VAL A 168 5.17 20.40 2.36
C VAL A 168 4.92 21.91 2.21
N LYS A 169 5.86 22.65 1.61
CA LYS A 169 5.78 24.11 1.44
C LYS A 169 4.88 24.53 0.27
N ASN A 170 4.82 23.72 -0.77
CA ASN A 170 4.15 24.04 -2.04
C ASN A 170 2.70 23.54 -2.12
N SER A 171 2.20 22.83 -1.10
CA SER A 171 0.81 22.38 -0.97
C SER A 171 -0.08 23.35 -0.20
#